data_AF-A0A7J6SK54-F1
#
_entry.id   AF-A0A7J6SK54-F1
#
_cell.length_a   1.000
_cell.length_b   1.000
_cell.length_c   1.000
_cell.angle_alpha   90.00
_cell.angle_beta   90.00
_cell.angle_gamma   90.00
#
_symmetry.space_group_name_H-M   'P 1'
#
loop_
_entity.id
_entity.type
_entity.pdbx_description
1 polymer ?
#
loop_
_entity_poly.entity_id
_entity_poly.type
_entity_poly.pdbx_seq_one_letter_code
_entity_poly.pdbx_strand_id
1 'polypeptide(L)'
;MSSSAGAPASRGESTLYFPVDSSDDWVSLESKDLPEDGDKILDLLRMELVPLKLWHALAIEYFRQKNDTENMMKVLEAATDKELESIQMYASQLHQMQFLMYDAMGASYTQKAVYDGDEDAVKKSAEMYQRGENLNPFDPRTWLSRAWTEFC
;
A
#
# COMPACT_ATOMS: atom_id res chain seq x y z
N MET A 1 8.29 13.12 -36.66
CA MET A 1 8.49 12.87 -35.21
C MET A 1 7.19 13.23 -34.53
N SER A 2 6.37 12.23 -34.20
CA SER A 2 5.21 12.43 -33.33
C SER A 2 5.29 11.36 -32.26
N SER A 3 5.73 11.78 -31.08
CA SER A 3 5.72 10.95 -29.88
C SER A 3 4.27 10.84 -29.43
N SER A 4 3.66 9.66 -29.60
CA SER A 4 2.42 9.34 -28.89
C SER A 4 2.81 9.04 -27.45
N ALA A 5 2.72 10.04 -26.58
CA ALA A 5 2.62 9.78 -25.15
C ALA A 5 1.44 8.82 -24.97
N GLY A 6 1.73 7.57 -24.59
CA GLY A 6 0.71 6.56 -24.36
C GLY A 6 -0.28 7.11 -23.33
N ALA A 7 -1.55 7.20 -23.71
CA ALA A 7 -2.62 7.47 -22.76
C ALA A 7 -2.50 6.45 -21.61
N PRO A 8 -2.62 6.85 -20.34
CA PRO A 8 -2.70 5.87 -19.27
C PRO A 8 -3.88 4.95 -19.60
N ALA A 9 -3.61 3.64 -19.70
CA ALA A 9 -4.66 2.65 -19.86
C ALA A 9 -5.77 2.98 -18.86
N SER A 10 -7.02 3.12 -19.30
CA SER A 10 -8.16 3.26 -18.40
C SER A 10 -8.09 2.09 -17.43
N ARG A 11 -7.60 2.32 -16.22
CA ARG A 11 -7.42 1.29 -15.19
C ARG A 11 -8.85 0.87 -14.86
N GLY A 12 -9.24 -0.32 -15.31
CA GLY A 12 -10.64 -0.76 -15.24
C GLY A 12 -11.21 -0.61 -13.83
N GLU A 13 -12.51 -0.32 -13.76
CA GLU A 13 -13.24 -0.24 -12.49
C GLU A 13 -13.10 -1.57 -11.73
N SER A 14 -12.73 -1.49 -10.47
CA SER A 14 -12.66 -2.62 -9.55
C SER A 14 -13.66 -2.46 -8.41
N THR A 15 -14.06 -3.57 -7.78
CA THR A 15 -14.93 -3.58 -6.60
C THR A 15 -14.22 -4.37 -5.51
N LEU A 16 -14.06 -3.75 -4.35
CA LEU A 16 -13.54 -4.39 -3.13
C LEU A 16 -14.70 -4.81 -2.24
N TYR A 17 -14.58 -5.97 -1.59
CA TYR A 17 -15.58 -6.49 -0.66
C TYR A 17 -14.99 -6.55 0.74
N PHE A 18 -15.67 -5.91 1.68
CA PHE A 18 -15.27 -5.79 3.08
C PHE A 18 -16.23 -6.58 3.96
N PRO A 19 -15.73 -7.46 4.84
CA PRO A 19 -16.58 -8.09 5.83
C PRO A 19 -17.03 -7.05 6.86
N VAL A 20 -18.26 -7.18 7.35
CA VAL A 20 -18.76 -6.42 8.49
C VAL A 20 -18.51 -7.22 9.76
N ASP A 21 -17.88 -6.60 10.76
CA ASP A 21 -17.52 -7.29 12.00
C ASP A 21 -18.75 -7.87 12.69
N SER A 22 -18.57 -9.02 13.32
CA SER A 22 -19.62 -9.70 14.09
C SER A 22 -20.89 -10.05 13.30
N SER A 23 -20.81 -10.12 11.97
CA SER A 23 -21.93 -10.52 11.08
C SER A 23 -21.44 -11.37 9.89
N ASP A 24 -22.38 -11.96 9.15
CA ASP A 24 -22.11 -12.64 7.87
C ASP A 24 -22.24 -11.69 6.66
N ASP A 25 -22.44 -10.39 6.91
CA ASP A 25 -22.68 -9.39 5.88
C ASP A 25 -21.38 -8.87 5.25
N TRP A 26 -21.49 -8.41 4.00
CA TRP A 26 -20.39 -7.85 3.23
C TRP A 26 -20.80 -6.52 2.60
N VAL A 27 -19.90 -5.55 2.61
CA VAL A 27 -20.07 -4.26 1.94
C VAL A 27 -19.15 -4.19 0.74
N SER A 28 -19.70 -3.75 -0.40
CA SER A 28 -18.91 -3.48 -1.61
C SER A 28 -18.52 -2.02 -1.69
N LEU A 29 -17.26 -1.74 -2.03
CA LEU A 29 -16.76 -0.41 -2.36
C LEU A 29 -16.29 -0.42 -3.81
N GLU A 30 -16.93 0.39 -4.65
CA GLU A 30 -16.47 0.60 -6.00
C GLU A 30 -15.25 1.53 -6.00
N SER A 31 -14.28 1.21 -6.85
CA SER A 31 -13.01 1.93 -6.95
C SER A 31 -13.16 3.42 -7.33
N LYS A 32 -14.27 3.80 -7.99
CA LYS A 32 -14.62 5.20 -8.28
C LYS A 32 -15.14 5.96 -7.05
N ASP A 33 -15.69 5.23 -6.09
CA ASP A 33 -16.34 5.75 -4.88
C ASP A 33 -15.41 5.72 -3.66
N LEU A 34 -14.09 5.55 -3.87
CA LEU A 34 -13.10 5.61 -2.80
C LEU A 34 -13.22 6.93 -2.02
N PRO A 35 -13.32 6.91 -0.68
CA PRO A 35 -13.39 8.13 0.12
C PRO A 35 -12.16 9.02 -0.11
N GLU A 36 -12.36 10.34 -0.22
CA GLU A 36 -11.26 11.31 -0.33
C GLU A 36 -10.51 11.52 0.99
N ASP A 37 -11.17 11.22 2.11
CA ASP A 37 -10.63 11.39 3.45
C ASP A 37 -10.04 10.06 3.95
N GLY A 38 -8.71 9.97 3.92
CA GLY A 38 -7.95 8.82 4.39
C GLY A 38 -8.15 8.47 5.86
N ASP A 39 -8.52 9.43 6.72
CA ASP A 39 -8.72 9.14 8.14
C ASP A 39 -10.04 8.41 8.38
N LYS A 40 -11.10 8.82 7.68
CA LYS A 40 -12.41 8.15 7.76
C LYS A 40 -12.34 6.69 7.32
N ILE A 41 -11.59 6.40 6.27
CA ILE A 41 -11.44 5.03 5.80
C ILE A 41 -10.62 4.19 6.78
N LEU A 42 -9.57 4.77 7.40
CA LEU A 42 -8.81 4.08 8.44
C LEU A 42 -9.64 3.77 9.68
N ASP A 43 -10.46 4.73 10.12
CA ASP A 43 -11.37 4.52 11.25
C ASP A 43 -12.34 3.37 10.98
N LEU A 44 -12.90 3.30 9.76
CA LEU A 44 -13.76 2.20 9.33
C LEU A 44 -13.02 0.86 9.34
N LEU A 45 -11.84 0.79 8.71
CA LEU A 45 -11.04 -0.44 8.64
C LEU A 45 -10.67 -0.98 10.02
N ARG A 46 -10.37 -0.09 10.97
CA ARG A 46 -10.07 -0.45 12.36
C ARG A 46 -11.32 -0.90 13.12
N MET A 47 -12.41 -0.17 12.98
CA MET A 47 -13.68 -0.46 13.66
C MET A 47 -14.23 -1.83 13.25
N GLU A 48 -14.19 -2.14 11.95
CA GLU A 48 -14.71 -3.39 11.38
C GLU A 48 -13.68 -4.54 11.40
N LEU A 49 -12.54 -4.35 12.09
CA LEU A 49 -11.44 -5.34 12.16
C LEU A 49 -11.11 -5.92 10.77
N VAL A 50 -10.98 -5.06 9.77
CA VAL A 50 -10.82 -5.50 8.38
C VAL A 50 -9.48 -6.21 8.20
N PRO A 51 -9.42 -7.40 7.56
CA PRO A 51 -8.16 -8.09 7.27
C PRO A 51 -7.13 -7.21 6.53
N LEU A 52 -5.87 -7.19 6.98
CA LEU A 52 -4.80 -6.34 6.41
C LEU A 52 -4.57 -6.53 4.90
N LYS A 53 -4.90 -7.71 4.36
CA LYS A 53 -4.86 -7.94 2.91
C LYS A 53 -5.78 -6.97 2.14
N LEU A 54 -6.92 -6.62 2.72
CA LEU A 54 -7.86 -5.65 2.13
C LEU A 54 -7.38 -4.21 2.32
N TRP A 55 -6.62 -3.91 3.38
CA TRP A 55 -5.94 -2.61 3.52
C TRP A 55 -4.94 -2.41 2.38
N HIS A 56 -4.14 -3.43 2.08
CA HIS A 56 -3.19 -3.42 0.96
C HIS A 56 -3.90 -3.23 -0.38
N ALA A 57 -4.98 -3.99 -0.62
CA ALA A 57 -5.76 -3.88 -1.86
C ALA A 57 -6.37 -2.47 -2.02
N LEU A 58 -6.87 -1.90 -0.93
CA LEU A 58 -7.43 -0.55 -0.91
C LEU A 58 -6.38 0.52 -1.20
N ALA A 59 -5.19 0.43 -0.59
CA ALA A 59 -4.07 1.34 -0.86
C ALA A 59 -3.68 1.31 -2.35
N ILE A 60 -3.64 0.12 -2.95
CA ILE A 60 -3.40 -0.03 -4.39
C ILE A 60 -4.49 0.67 -5.21
N GLU A 61 -5.77 0.58 -4.82
CA GLU A 61 -6.84 1.25 -5.56
C GLU A 61 -6.80 2.78 -5.44
N TYR A 62 -6.38 3.33 -4.29
CA TYR A 62 -6.10 4.77 -4.15
C TYR A 62 -5.08 5.26 -5.18
N PHE A 63 -3.96 4.55 -5.31
CA PHE A 63 -2.96 4.83 -6.33
C PHE A 63 -3.48 4.60 -7.74
N ARG A 64 -4.21 3.50 -7.96
CA ARG A 64 -4.64 3.10 -9.30
C ARG A 64 -5.65 4.06 -9.90
N GLN A 65 -6.70 4.41 -9.16
CA GLN A 65 -7.82 5.18 -9.71
C GLN A 65 -7.60 6.68 -9.66
N LYS A 66 -7.04 7.18 -8.55
CA LYS A 66 -6.98 8.63 -8.28
C LYS A 66 -5.58 9.22 -8.39
N ASN A 67 -4.56 8.38 -8.63
CA ASN A 67 -3.15 8.77 -8.44
C ASN A 67 -2.93 9.38 -7.03
N ASP A 68 -3.72 8.92 -6.06
CA ASP A 68 -3.79 9.47 -4.72
C ASP A 68 -2.75 8.79 -3.84
N THR A 69 -1.51 9.25 -3.99
CA THR A 69 -0.37 8.72 -3.24
C THR A 69 -0.44 9.08 -1.76
N GLU A 70 -1.14 10.15 -1.38
CA GLU A 70 -1.26 10.57 0.02
C GLU A 70 -2.10 9.58 0.82
N ASN A 71 -3.34 9.29 0.36
CA ASN A 71 -4.20 8.33 1.05
C ASN A 71 -3.67 6.90 0.93
N MET A 72 -3.03 6.54 -0.19
CA MET A 72 -2.29 5.27 -0.27
C MET A 72 -1.25 5.17 0.85
N MET A 73 -0.35 6.15 0.98
CA MET A 73 0.70 6.12 1.99
C MET A 73 0.12 6.09 3.41
N LYS A 74 -0.93 6.89 3.67
CA LYS A 74 -1.62 6.91 4.96
C LYS A 74 -2.14 5.52 5.35
N VAL A 75 -2.74 4.79 4.41
CA VAL A 75 -3.23 3.41 4.65
C VAL A 75 -2.09 2.44 4.91
N LEU A 76 -1.02 2.50 4.10
CA LEU A 76 0.14 1.61 4.25
C LEU A 76 0.88 1.85 5.57
N GLU A 77 1.08 3.11 5.97
CA GLU A 77 1.72 3.49 7.22
C GLU A 77 0.93 2.98 8.42
N ALA A 78 -0.39 3.22 8.44
CA ALA A 78 -1.27 2.73 9.49
C ALA A 78 -1.28 1.19 9.58
N ALA A 79 -1.19 0.49 8.45
CA ALA A 79 -1.12 -0.98 8.42
C ALA A 79 0.22 -1.54 8.94
N THR A 80 1.23 -0.69 9.09
CA THR A 80 2.54 -1.05 9.67
C THR A 80 2.73 -0.57 11.10
N ASP A 81 1.70 0.05 11.68
CA ASP A 81 1.74 0.51 13.07
C ASP A 81 1.89 -0.68 14.04
N LYS A 82 2.74 -0.49 15.06
CA LYS A 82 2.97 -1.47 16.12
C LYS A 82 1.72 -1.70 16.98
N GLU A 83 0.80 -0.74 17.03
CA GLU A 83 -0.47 -0.92 17.72
C GLU A 83 -1.25 -2.13 17.17
N LEU A 84 -1.10 -2.45 15.87
CA LEU A 84 -1.73 -3.61 15.25
C LEU A 84 -1.16 -4.95 15.72
N GLU A 85 0.07 -4.97 16.28
CA GLU A 85 0.66 -6.18 16.87
C GLU A 85 -0.14 -6.67 18.09
N SER A 86 -0.86 -5.77 18.76
CA SER A 86 -1.70 -6.11 19.92
C SER A 86 -3.03 -6.76 19.55
N ILE A 87 -3.42 -6.71 18.27
CA ILE A 87 -4.70 -7.23 17.79
C ILE A 87 -4.51 -8.70 17.36
N GLN A 88 -5.04 -9.62 18.16
CA GLN A 88 -4.88 -11.07 17.98
C GLN A 88 -5.27 -11.57 16.57
N MET A 89 -6.26 -10.93 15.94
CA MET A 89 -6.73 -11.31 14.61
C MET A 89 -5.63 -11.17 13.54
N TYR A 90 -4.73 -10.19 13.67
CA TYR A 90 -3.68 -9.95 12.69
C TYR A 90 -2.43 -10.80 12.89
N ALA A 91 -2.21 -11.35 14.09
CA ALA A 91 -0.95 -11.97 14.51
C ALA A 91 -0.39 -13.00 13.51
N SER A 92 -1.24 -13.82 12.88
CA SER A 92 -0.79 -14.88 11.97
C SER A 92 -0.27 -14.39 10.61
N GLN A 93 -0.71 -13.22 10.15
CA GLN A 93 -0.39 -12.68 8.82
C GLN A 93 0.35 -11.34 8.89
N LEU A 94 0.52 -10.78 10.08
CA LEU A 94 1.01 -9.41 10.28
C LEU A 94 2.35 -9.17 9.59
N HIS A 95 3.37 -9.97 9.87
CA HIS A 95 4.70 -9.79 9.24
C HIS A 95 4.66 -9.93 7.73
N GLN A 96 3.89 -10.89 7.20
CA GLN A 96 3.75 -11.06 5.76
C GLN A 96 3.11 -9.82 5.14
N MET A 97 2.03 -9.29 5.74
CA MET A 97 1.33 -8.13 5.24
C MET A 97 2.18 -6.87 5.37
N GLN A 98 2.82 -6.63 6.52
CA GLN A 98 3.73 -5.51 6.75
C GLN A 98 4.88 -5.51 5.74
N PHE A 99 5.43 -6.68 5.38
CA PHE A 99 6.39 -6.79 4.29
C PHE A 99 5.83 -6.25 2.96
N LEU A 100 4.60 -6.62 2.57
CA LEU A 100 3.95 -6.08 1.37
C LEU A 100 3.75 -4.56 1.45
N MET A 101 3.38 -4.05 2.62
CA MET A 101 3.18 -2.61 2.82
C MET A 101 4.49 -1.84 2.68
N TYR A 102 5.57 -2.33 3.30
CA TYR A 102 6.90 -1.73 3.17
C TYR A 102 7.42 -1.78 1.74
N ASP A 103 7.21 -2.89 1.03
CA ASP A 103 7.55 -3.03 -0.39
C ASP A 103 6.81 -2.00 -1.26
N ALA A 104 5.50 -1.83 -1.04
CA ALA A 104 4.68 -0.84 -1.74
C ALA A 104 5.10 0.61 -1.42
N MET A 105 5.39 0.93 -0.15
CA MET A 105 5.90 2.26 0.24
C MET A 105 7.27 2.54 -0.39
N GLY A 106 8.19 1.56 -0.37
CA GLY A 106 9.50 1.69 -1.02
C GLY A 106 9.38 1.93 -2.53
N ALA A 107 8.47 1.21 -3.20
CA ALA A 107 8.21 1.41 -4.62
C ALA A 107 7.63 2.80 -4.93
N SER A 108 6.74 3.31 -4.07
CA SER A 108 6.19 4.67 -4.19
C SER A 108 7.27 5.74 -4.06
N TYR A 109 8.14 5.63 -3.05
CA TYR A 109 9.27 6.57 -2.89
C TYR A 109 10.29 6.46 -4.02
N THR A 110 10.55 5.26 -4.53
CA THR A 110 11.36 5.03 -5.73
C THR A 110 10.78 5.77 -6.93
N GLN A 111 9.46 5.70 -7.13
CA GLN A 111 8.79 6.43 -8.19
C GLN A 111 9.00 7.95 -8.04
N LYS A 112 8.83 8.51 -6.84
CA LYS A 112 9.07 9.95 -6.58
C LYS A 112 10.53 10.34 -6.84
N ALA A 113 11.49 9.52 -6.41
CA ALA A 113 12.91 9.77 -6.66
C ALA A 113 13.22 9.80 -8.18
N VAL A 114 12.74 8.82 -8.94
CA VAL A 114 13.05 8.68 -10.38
C VAL A 114 12.33 9.71 -11.23
N TYR A 115 11.03 9.91 -10.99
CA TYR A 115 10.18 10.71 -11.90
C TYR A 115 10.05 12.17 -11.46
N ASP A 116 10.08 12.43 -10.15
CA ASP A 116 9.92 13.77 -9.60
C ASP A 116 11.27 14.39 -9.22
N GLY A 117 12.35 13.61 -9.22
CA GLY A 117 13.70 14.07 -8.84
C GLY A 117 13.86 14.34 -7.34
N ASP A 118 13.03 13.73 -6.51
CA ASP A 118 13.04 13.90 -5.05
C ASP A 118 14.20 13.11 -4.42
N GLU A 119 15.31 13.80 -4.10
CA GLU A 119 16.48 13.19 -3.46
C GLU A 119 16.17 12.63 -2.06
N ASP A 120 15.27 13.25 -1.30
CA ASP A 120 14.86 12.75 0.03
C ASP A 120 14.08 11.43 -0.10
N ALA A 121 13.39 11.23 -1.22
CA ALA A 121 12.67 9.99 -1.50
C ALA A 121 13.62 8.79 -1.72
N VAL A 122 14.86 9.01 -2.15
CA VAL A 122 15.87 7.93 -2.26
C VAL A 122 16.10 7.29 -0.89
N LYS A 123 16.36 8.13 0.12
CA LYS A 123 16.59 7.68 1.49
C LYS A 123 15.35 6.99 2.08
N LYS A 124 14.17 7.58 1.90
CA LYS A 124 12.90 7.00 2.39
C LYS A 124 12.60 5.65 1.74
N SER A 125 12.87 5.52 0.43
CA SER A 125 12.73 4.25 -0.29
C SER A 125 13.62 3.17 0.32
N ALA A 126 14.91 3.47 0.51
CA ALA A 126 15.87 2.54 1.12
C ALA A 126 15.46 2.13 2.54
N GLU A 127 14.98 3.06 3.36
CA GLU A 127 14.48 2.78 4.71
C GLU A 127 13.28 1.81 4.69
N MET A 128 12.31 2.01 3.81
CA MET A 128 11.15 1.12 3.70
C MET A 128 11.55 -0.28 3.25
N TYR A 129 12.41 -0.37 2.24
CA TYR A 129 12.91 -1.66 1.76
C TYR A 129 13.71 -2.41 2.81
N GLN A 130 14.55 -1.72 3.59
CA GLN A 130 15.29 -2.34 4.70
C GLN A 130 14.33 -2.90 5.76
N ARG A 131 13.25 -2.18 6.09
CA ARG A 131 12.22 -2.68 7.02
C ARG A 131 11.51 -3.92 6.48
N GLY A 132 11.17 -3.93 5.19
CA GLY A 132 10.60 -5.11 4.54
C GLY A 132 11.55 -6.31 4.53
N GLU A 133 12.81 -6.10 4.16
CA GLU A 133 13.84 -7.13 4.15
C GLU A 133 14.02 -7.79 5.52
N ASN A 134 14.00 -7.01 6.61
CA ASN A 134 14.10 -7.54 7.98
C ASN A 134 12.95 -8.50 8.33
N LEU A 135 11.79 -8.36 7.68
CA LEU A 135 10.63 -9.24 7.88
C LEU A 135 10.69 -10.48 6.98
N ASN A 136 11.12 -10.31 5.72
CA ASN A 136 11.17 -11.39 4.75
C ASN A 136 12.37 -11.28 3.79
N PRO A 137 13.58 -11.71 4.22
CA PRO A 137 14.81 -11.50 3.46
C PRO A 137 14.92 -12.39 2.20
N PHE A 138 14.09 -13.43 2.09
CA PHE A 138 14.14 -14.41 0.99
C PHE A 138 12.99 -14.26 -0.01
N ASP A 139 12.09 -13.29 0.15
CA ASP A 139 11.09 -13.00 -0.87
C ASP A 139 11.78 -12.52 -2.16
N PRO A 140 11.40 -13.01 -3.35
CA PRO A 140 11.99 -12.58 -4.61
C PRO A 140 11.98 -11.06 -4.83
N ARG A 141 11.00 -10.32 -4.27
CA ARG A 141 10.90 -8.86 -4.42
C ARG A 141 12.01 -8.11 -3.68
N THR A 142 12.53 -8.68 -2.61
CA THR A 142 13.68 -8.14 -1.87
C THR A 142 14.93 -7.99 -2.74
N TRP A 143 15.04 -8.79 -3.81
CA TRP A 143 16.17 -8.70 -4.74
C TRP A 143 16.07 -7.46 -5.62
N LEU A 144 14.84 -7.07 -5.99
CA LEU A 144 14.58 -5.85 -6.74
C LEU A 144 14.86 -4.61 -5.89
N SER A 145 14.43 -4.64 -4.62
CA SER A 145 14.69 -3.53 -3.70
C SER A 145 16.18 -3.36 -3.41
N ARG A 146 16.94 -4.45 -3.25
CA ARG A 146 18.39 -4.38 -3.07
C ARG A 146 19.09 -3.77 -4.27
N ALA A 147 18.72 -4.21 -5.48
CA ALA A 147 19.26 -3.63 -6.70
C ALA A 147 18.98 -2.12 -6.76
N TRP A 148 17.76 -1.69 -6.42
CA TRP A 148 17.45 -0.26 -6.32
C TRP A 148 18.37 0.47 -5.33
N THR A 149 18.51 -0.05 -4.10
CA THR A 149 19.29 0.61 -3.04
C THR A 149 20.80 0.61 -3.24
N GLU A 150 21.36 -0.33 -4.02
CA GLU A 150 22.81 -0.38 -4.29
C GLU A 150 23.23 0.58 -5.42
N PHE A 151 22.30 0.92 -6.31
CA PHE A 151 22.61 1.67 -7.54
C PHE A 151 22.05 3.11 -7.56
N CYS A 152 21.34 3.55 -6.53
CA CYS A 152 20.79 4.91 -6.39
C CYS A 152 21.40 5.63 -5.20
#